data_AF-A0A925SAZ0-F1
#
_entry.id   AF-A0A925SAZ0-F1
#
_cell.length_a   1.000
_cell.length_b   1.000
_cell.length_c   1.000
_cell.angle_alpha   90.00
_cell.angle_beta   90.00
_cell.angle_gamma   90.00
#
_symmetry.space_group_name_H-M   'P 1'
#
loop_
_entity.id
_entity.type
_entity.pdbx_description
1 polymer ?
#
loop_
_entity_poly.entity_id
_entity_poly.type
_entity_poly.pdbx_seq_one_letter_code
_entity_poly.pdbx_strand_id
1 'polypeptide(L)'
;MPDASLILAFVMMVALTLYALMGGADYGGGVWDLLATGERKAAQREVIANAIAPIWEANHVWLILVIVILFSAFPPAFAALSTSLHIPLTLLLLGIIARGSAFTFRKYDSSKDAVQARWGRIFSVSSTITPLLLGIIVGALSLGKISEKIEGLTFQQVYIDSWLNPFCLSVGGFALVLFSFLAAVYLTFVANTDELKSDFRFRAICAQFACATLALLVFFLADREVPDLHEALTHSPWSIGLQIITAICALTSTIGLLTRHYPIARIFAASQVTLILWGWGLSHFPYLIR
;
A
#
# COMPACT_ATOMS: atom_id res chain seq x y z
N MET A 1 33.67 3.53 4.67
CA MET A 1 32.52 3.57 5.59
C MET A 1 31.28 3.66 4.72
N PRO A 2 30.22 2.85 4.92
CA PRO A 2 28.98 3.08 4.18
C PRO A 2 28.55 4.53 4.40
N ASP A 3 28.20 5.21 3.32
CA ASP A 3 27.74 6.59 3.38
C ASP A 3 26.50 6.65 4.30
N ALA A 4 26.44 7.64 5.20
CA ALA A 4 25.35 7.74 6.17
C ALA A 4 23.98 7.84 5.47
N SER A 5 23.97 8.42 4.26
CA SER A 5 22.83 8.47 3.36
C SER A 5 22.27 7.08 3.02
N LEU A 6 23.13 6.11 2.74
CA LEU A 6 22.77 4.73 2.40
C LEU A 6 22.13 4.01 3.58
N ILE A 7 22.68 4.19 4.78
CA ILE A 7 22.13 3.59 6.00
C ILE A 7 20.72 4.13 6.25
N LEU A 8 20.53 5.45 6.11
CA LEU A 8 19.24 6.09 6.32
C LEU A 8 18.21 5.66 5.26
N ALA A 9 18.62 5.56 4.00
CA ALA A 9 17.78 5.01 2.93
C ALA A 9 17.37 3.56 3.21
N PHE A 10 18.30 2.72 3.67
CA PHE A 10 18.00 1.35 4.09
C PHE A 10 16.99 1.31 5.24
N VAL A 11 17.16 2.14 6.28
CA VAL A 11 16.22 2.24 7.40
C VAL A 11 14.83 2.69 6.93
N MET A 12 14.75 3.66 6.01
CA MET A 12 13.47 4.06 5.41
C MET A 12 12.81 2.91 4.64
N MET A 13 13.57 2.14 3.86
CA MET A 13 13.04 0.98 3.14
C MET A 13 12.53 -0.12 4.09
N VAL A 14 13.24 -0.36 5.19
CA VAL A 14 12.78 -1.29 6.23
C VAL A 14 11.50 -0.76 6.88
N ALA A 15 11.43 0.53 7.23
CA ALA A 15 10.24 1.14 7.82
C ALA A 15 9.04 1.10 6.85
N LEU A 16 9.23 1.40 5.57
CA LEU A 16 8.18 1.28 4.54
C LEU A 16 7.73 -0.18 4.37
N THR A 17 8.66 -1.14 4.42
CA THR A 17 8.32 -2.56 4.36
C THR A 17 7.47 -2.97 5.56
N LEU A 18 7.86 -2.59 6.78
CA LEU A 18 7.11 -2.89 8.00
C LEU A 18 5.74 -2.20 8.00
N TYR A 19 5.69 -0.94 7.54
CA TYR A 19 4.43 -0.22 7.33
C TYR A 19 3.51 -0.96 6.36
N ALA A 20 4.05 -1.44 5.23
CA ALA A 20 3.26 -2.14 4.24
C ALA A 20 2.77 -3.52 4.73
N LEU A 21 3.65 -4.27 5.39
CA LEU A 21 3.33 -5.62 5.88
C LEU A 21 2.35 -5.60 7.05
N MET A 22 2.58 -4.72 8.02
CA MET A 22 1.74 -4.61 9.21
C MET A 22 0.47 -3.81 8.92
N GLY A 23 0.57 -2.76 8.09
CA GLY A 23 -0.55 -1.91 7.67
C GLY A 23 -1.47 -2.54 6.63
N GLY A 24 -1.01 -3.57 5.89
CA GLY A 24 -1.84 -4.21 4.87
C GLY A 24 -3.13 -4.81 5.44
N ALA A 25 -3.07 -5.40 6.64
CA ALA A 25 -4.26 -5.87 7.35
C ALA A 25 -5.24 -4.74 7.70
N ASP A 26 -4.75 -3.54 8.03
CA ASP A 26 -5.61 -2.38 8.33
C ASP A 26 -6.29 -1.84 7.08
N TYR A 27 -5.50 -1.53 6.04
CA TYR A 27 -5.99 -0.87 4.83
C TYR A 27 -6.91 -1.80 4.05
N GLY A 28 -6.46 -3.03 3.79
CA GLY A 28 -7.26 -4.03 3.10
C GLY A 28 -8.47 -4.49 3.90
N GLY A 29 -8.37 -4.52 5.23
CA GLY A 29 -9.50 -4.86 6.09
C GLY A 29 -10.68 -3.89 5.92
N GLY A 30 -10.43 -2.59 5.78
CA GLY A 30 -11.49 -1.60 5.52
C GLY A 30 -12.17 -1.77 4.14
N VAL A 31 -11.42 -2.21 3.12
CA VAL A 31 -11.96 -2.60 1.81
C VAL A 31 -12.87 -3.82 1.96
N TRP A 32 -12.44 -4.83 2.71
CA TRP A 32 -13.23 -6.04 2.93
C TRP A 32 -14.44 -5.83 3.87
N ASP A 33 -14.42 -4.83 4.76
CA ASP A 33 -15.58 -4.41 5.57
C ASP A 33 -16.66 -3.76 4.69
N LEU A 34 -16.23 -2.99 3.68
CA LEU A 34 -17.11 -2.38 2.67
C LEU A 34 -17.75 -3.43 1.77
N LEU A 35 -16.93 -4.38 1.31
CA LEU A 35 -17.34 -5.49 0.44
C LEU A 35 -17.96 -6.67 1.21
N ALA A 36 -18.18 -6.53 2.53
CA ALA A 36 -18.85 -7.55 3.31
C ALA A 36 -20.34 -7.63 2.92
N THR A 37 -20.73 -8.77 2.35
CA THR A 37 -22.07 -9.04 1.80
C THR A 37 -22.53 -10.45 2.18
N GLY A 38 -23.84 -10.71 2.05
CA GLY A 38 -24.44 -12.02 2.33
C GLY A 38 -24.77 -12.25 3.81
N GLU A 39 -25.21 -13.47 4.13
CA GLU A 39 -25.69 -13.88 5.45
C GLU A 39 -24.61 -13.77 6.54
N ARG A 40 -23.33 -13.96 6.16
CA ARG A 40 -22.17 -13.90 7.07
C ARG A 40 -21.56 -12.50 7.20
N LYS A 41 -22.20 -11.46 6.68
CA LYS A 41 -21.68 -10.08 6.69
C LYS A 41 -21.29 -9.59 8.08
N ALA A 42 -22.12 -9.84 9.09
CA ALA A 42 -21.84 -9.40 10.45
C ALA A 42 -20.57 -10.07 11.01
N ALA A 43 -20.49 -11.40 10.87
CA ALA A 43 -19.34 -12.19 11.33
C ALA A 43 -18.03 -11.81 10.59
N GLN A 44 -18.10 -11.53 9.28
CA GLN A 44 -16.94 -11.05 8.52
C GLN A 44 -16.43 -9.71 9.08
N ARG A 45 -17.32 -8.76 9.35
CA ARG A 45 -16.97 -7.44 9.90
C ARG A 45 -16.41 -7.52 11.31
N GLU A 46 -16.91 -8.44 12.12
CA GLU A 46 -16.41 -8.68 13.46
C GLU A 46 -14.97 -9.23 13.43
N VAL A 47 -14.70 -10.24 12.60
CA VAL A 47 -13.34 -10.77 12.42
C VAL A 47 -12.38 -9.67 11.94
N ILE A 48 -12.81 -8.85 10.98
CA ILE A 48 -12.02 -7.72 10.48
C ILE A 48 -11.72 -6.71 11.60
N ALA A 49 -12.74 -6.30 12.36
CA ALA A 49 -12.56 -5.33 13.44
C ALA A 49 -11.59 -5.83 14.52
N ASN A 50 -11.72 -7.10 14.93
CA ASN A 50 -10.86 -7.72 15.93
C ASN A 50 -9.41 -7.88 15.43
N ALA A 51 -9.22 -8.16 14.14
CA ALA A 51 -7.91 -8.29 13.52
C ALA A 51 -7.15 -6.97 13.43
N ILE A 52 -7.85 -5.86 13.17
CA ILE A 52 -7.27 -4.52 12.97
C ILE A 52 -6.99 -3.81 14.31
N ALA A 53 -7.83 -4.03 15.31
CA ALA A 53 -7.80 -3.30 16.58
C ALA A 53 -6.40 -3.15 17.24
N PRO A 54 -5.56 -4.20 17.35
CA PRO A 54 -4.27 -4.08 18.05
C PRO A 54 -3.15 -3.47 17.18
N ILE A 55 -3.27 -3.52 15.86
CA ILE A 55 -2.18 -3.18 14.94
C ILE A 55 -2.28 -1.76 14.39
N TRP A 56 -3.49 -1.19 14.34
CA TRP A 56 -3.74 0.11 13.72
C TRP A 56 -2.90 1.27 14.32
N GLU A 57 -2.75 1.34 15.66
CA GLU A 57 -2.01 2.44 16.30
C GLU A 57 -0.52 2.31 16.03
N ALA A 58 0.02 1.09 16.15
CA ALA A 58 1.43 0.79 15.95
C ALA A 58 1.89 1.03 14.51
N ASN A 59 1.00 0.82 13.53
CA ASN A 59 1.37 0.91 12.11
C ASN A 59 1.80 2.32 11.68
N HIS A 60 1.22 3.38 12.24
CA HIS A 60 1.56 4.74 11.85
C HIS A 60 2.97 5.17 12.28
N VAL A 61 3.56 4.51 13.29
CA VAL A 61 4.91 4.81 13.77
C VAL A 61 5.94 4.63 12.65
N TRP A 62 5.77 3.61 11.81
CA TRP A 62 6.67 3.35 10.69
C TRP A 62 6.60 4.44 9.62
N LEU A 63 5.41 4.93 9.30
CA LEU A 63 5.24 6.03 8.35
C LEU A 63 5.82 7.34 8.91
N ILE A 64 5.58 7.62 10.19
CA ILE A 64 6.14 8.80 10.87
C ILE A 64 7.67 8.74 10.87
N LEU A 65 8.26 7.55 11.11
CA LEU A 65 9.71 7.37 11.06
C LEU A 65 10.29 7.73 9.68
N VAL A 66 9.66 7.29 8.60
CA VAL A 66 10.08 7.65 7.23
C VAL A 66 10.01 9.16 7.01
N ILE A 67 8.92 9.80 7.44
CA ILE A 67 8.73 11.26 7.31
C ILE A 67 9.80 12.02 8.09
N VAL A 68 10.09 11.61 9.33
CA VAL A 68 11.09 12.24 10.19
C VAL A 68 12.50 12.10 9.63
N ILE A 69 12.86 10.92 9.10
CA ILE A 69 14.15 10.71 8.44
C ILE A 69 14.24 11.60 7.19
N LEU A 70 13.20 11.62 6.35
CA LEU A 70 13.16 12.43 5.14
C LEU A 70 13.32 13.93 5.47
N PHE A 71 12.59 14.42 6.47
CA PHE A 71 12.67 15.81 6.94
C PHE A 71 14.04 16.17 7.52
N SER A 72 14.64 15.29 8.32
CA SER A 72 15.86 15.59 9.08
C SER A 72 17.14 15.37 8.28
N ALA A 73 17.18 14.31 7.48
CA ALA A 73 18.37 13.89 6.73
C ALA A 73 18.36 14.33 5.27
N PHE A 74 17.18 14.57 4.68
CA PHE A 74 17.04 15.00 3.28
C PHE A 74 16.09 16.21 3.13
N PRO A 75 16.36 17.36 3.77
CA PRO A 75 15.46 18.51 3.74
C PRO A 75 15.06 19.02 2.35
N PRO A 76 15.97 19.10 1.34
CA PRO A 76 15.59 19.50 -0.01
C PRO A 76 14.54 18.55 -0.63
N ALA A 77 14.76 17.24 -0.47
CA ALA A 77 13.84 16.22 -0.94
C ALA A 77 12.48 16.35 -0.23
N PHE A 78 12.47 16.53 1.09
CA PHE A 78 11.24 16.76 1.85
C PHE A 78 10.47 18.00 1.35
N ALA A 79 11.16 19.11 1.08
CA ALA A 79 10.55 20.35 0.62
C ALA A 79 9.94 20.18 -0.79
N ALA A 80 10.65 19.53 -1.71
CA ALA A 80 10.17 19.27 -3.07
C ALA A 80 8.92 18.38 -3.08
N LEU A 81 8.93 17.31 -2.28
CA LEU A 81 7.79 16.40 -2.13
C LEU A 81 6.60 17.08 -1.47
N SER A 82 6.83 17.77 -0.35
CA SER A 82 5.76 18.44 0.37
C SER A 82 5.10 19.53 -0.46
N THR A 83 5.87 20.23 -1.30
CA THR A 83 5.33 21.29 -2.18
C THR A 83 4.53 20.69 -3.34
N SER A 84 5.13 19.79 -4.10
CA SER A 84 4.52 19.25 -5.32
C SER A 84 3.35 18.30 -5.02
N LEU A 85 3.43 17.55 -3.91
CA LEU A 85 2.45 16.55 -3.51
C LEU A 85 1.59 16.99 -2.33
N HIS A 86 1.49 18.30 -2.04
CA HIS A 86 0.70 18.79 -0.90
C HIS A 86 -0.76 18.33 -0.95
N ILE A 87 -1.37 18.27 -2.14
CA ILE A 87 -2.76 17.80 -2.32
C ILE A 87 -2.91 16.34 -1.92
N PRO A 88 -2.23 15.36 -2.56
CA PRO A 88 -2.38 13.96 -2.17
C PRO A 88 -1.89 13.68 -0.74
N LEU A 89 -0.85 14.36 -0.24
CA LEU A 89 -0.39 14.22 1.14
C LEU A 89 -1.43 14.71 2.15
N THR A 90 -2.11 15.83 1.88
CA THR A 90 -3.18 16.34 2.75
C THR A 90 -4.37 15.40 2.75
N LEU A 91 -4.77 14.88 1.58
CA LEU A 91 -5.86 13.90 1.47
C LEU A 91 -5.51 12.58 2.19
N LEU A 92 -4.25 12.14 2.11
CA LEU A 92 -3.74 10.97 2.82
C LEU A 92 -3.85 11.18 4.33
N LEU A 93 -3.42 12.34 4.83
CA LEU A 93 -3.50 12.70 6.24
C LEU A 93 -4.95 12.76 6.73
N LEU A 94 -5.85 13.38 5.97
CA LEU A 94 -7.27 13.40 6.29
C LEU A 94 -7.87 11.99 6.33
N GLY A 95 -7.45 11.11 5.42
CA GLY A 95 -7.82 9.69 5.43
C GLY A 95 -7.36 8.99 6.70
N ILE A 96 -6.11 9.18 7.11
CA ILE A 96 -5.56 8.62 8.35
C ILE A 96 -6.34 9.12 9.57
N ILE A 97 -6.57 10.43 9.68
CA ILE A 97 -7.31 11.02 10.81
C ILE A 97 -8.74 10.48 10.87
N ALA A 98 -9.46 10.52 9.73
CA ALA A 98 -10.85 10.06 9.66
C ALA A 98 -10.97 8.58 10.05
N ARG A 99 -10.01 7.74 9.64
CA ARG A 99 -9.96 6.32 9.96
C ARG A 99 -9.80 6.09 11.46
N GLY A 100 -8.92 6.85 12.12
CA GLY A 100 -8.68 6.73 13.56
C GLY A 100 -9.84 7.22 14.40
N SER A 101 -10.39 8.38 14.04
CA SER A 101 -11.61 8.90 14.66
C SER A 101 -12.77 7.91 14.52
N ALA A 102 -13.00 7.38 13.32
CA ALA A 102 -14.10 6.43 13.09
C ALA A 102 -13.94 5.13 13.89
N PHE A 103 -12.71 4.62 14.03
CA PHE A 103 -12.42 3.44 14.83
C PHE A 103 -12.71 3.67 16.32
N THR A 104 -12.22 4.78 16.88
CA THR A 104 -12.48 5.16 18.28
C THR A 104 -13.97 5.38 18.53
N PHE A 105 -14.66 6.18 17.70
CA PHE A 105 -16.08 6.43 17.88
C PHE A 105 -16.92 5.16 17.75
N ARG A 106 -16.57 4.23 16.84
CA ARG A 106 -17.26 2.93 16.73
C ARG A 106 -17.11 2.07 17.98
N LYS A 107 -15.99 2.17 18.70
CA LYS A 107 -15.73 1.40 19.93
C LYS A 107 -16.47 1.97 21.16
N TYR A 108 -16.58 3.29 21.26
CA TYR A 108 -17.18 3.96 22.43
C TYR A 108 -18.67 4.26 22.26
N ASP A 109 -19.21 4.23 21.04
CA ASP A 109 -20.62 4.52 20.80
C ASP A 109 -21.49 3.25 20.99
N SER A 110 -22.30 3.29 22.06
CA SER A 110 -23.18 2.22 22.53
C SER A 110 -24.61 2.32 21.95
N SER A 111 -24.87 3.28 21.05
CA SER A 111 -26.25 3.64 20.70
C SER A 111 -26.52 3.70 19.18
N LYS A 112 -27.26 2.69 18.69
CA LYS A 112 -28.00 2.61 17.39
C LYS A 112 -27.22 2.24 16.12
N ASP A 113 -27.78 1.28 15.38
CA ASP A 113 -27.25 0.71 14.12
C ASP A 113 -26.92 1.74 13.04
N ALA A 114 -27.70 2.83 12.93
CA ALA A 114 -27.51 3.84 11.89
C ALA A 114 -26.22 4.66 12.07
N VAL A 115 -25.83 4.94 13.32
CA VAL A 115 -24.62 5.72 13.64
C VAL A 115 -23.39 4.84 13.44
N GLN A 116 -23.44 3.59 13.90
CA GLN A 116 -22.39 2.61 13.61
C GLN A 116 -22.21 2.37 12.10
N ALA A 117 -23.30 2.32 11.33
CA ALA A 117 -23.24 2.20 9.87
C ALA A 117 -22.62 3.44 9.18
N ARG A 118 -22.77 4.63 9.77
CA ARG A 118 -22.10 5.85 9.28
C ARG A 118 -20.60 5.81 9.55
N TRP A 119 -20.20 5.48 10.78
CA TRP A 119 -18.78 5.35 11.14
C TRP A 119 -18.10 4.20 10.41
N GLY A 120 -18.79 3.08 10.19
CA GLY A 120 -18.30 1.99 9.33
C GLY A 120 -18.04 2.45 7.90
N ARG A 121 -18.93 3.25 7.31
CA ARG A 121 -18.70 3.83 5.98
C ARG A 121 -17.49 4.77 5.94
N ILE A 122 -17.34 5.66 6.93
CA ILE A 122 -16.19 6.57 7.01
C ILE A 122 -14.89 5.76 7.15
N PHE A 123 -14.89 4.74 8.00
CA PHE A 123 -13.76 3.83 8.18
C PHE A 123 -13.40 3.12 6.86
N SER A 124 -14.38 2.55 6.17
CA SER A 124 -14.15 1.86 4.89
C SER A 124 -13.62 2.79 3.79
N VAL A 125 -14.23 3.97 3.63
CA VAL A 125 -13.83 4.93 2.59
C VAL A 125 -12.43 5.45 2.86
N SER A 126 -12.13 5.86 4.10
CA SER A 126 -10.80 6.31 4.47
C SER A 126 -9.74 5.22 4.31
N SER A 127 -10.07 3.98 4.66
CA SER A 127 -9.17 2.82 4.51
C SER A 127 -8.92 2.43 3.05
N THR A 128 -9.82 2.81 2.14
CA THR A 128 -9.65 2.60 0.69
C THR A 128 -8.85 3.74 0.05
N ILE A 129 -9.14 4.99 0.43
CA ILE A 129 -8.49 6.17 -0.14
C ILE A 129 -7.02 6.27 0.30
N THR A 130 -6.71 5.94 1.55
CA THR A 130 -5.34 6.04 2.09
C THR A 130 -4.30 5.22 1.30
N PRO A 131 -4.46 3.90 1.09
CA PRO A 131 -3.52 3.11 0.30
C PRO A 131 -3.47 3.50 -1.18
N LEU A 132 -4.60 3.94 -1.74
CA LEU A 132 -4.67 4.46 -3.11
C LEU A 132 -3.77 5.70 -3.26
N LEU A 133 -3.91 6.66 -2.35
CA LEU A 133 -3.08 7.87 -2.33
C LEU A 133 -1.61 7.56 -2.05
N LEU A 134 -1.32 6.61 -1.16
CA LEU A 134 0.04 6.16 -0.89
C LEU A 134 0.70 5.62 -2.17
N GLY A 135 0.00 4.77 -2.93
CA GLY A 135 0.51 4.26 -4.21
C GLY A 135 0.62 5.36 -5.27
N ILE A 136 -0.30 6.33 -5.32
CA ILE A 136 -0.19 7.51 -6.19
C ILE A 136 1.07 8.32 -5.87
N ILE A 137 1.38 8.54 -4.60
CA ILE A 137 2.59 9.23 -4.15
C ILE A 137 3.84 8.45 -4.57
N VAL A 138 3.85 7.13 -4.36
CA VAL A 138 4.95 6.25 -4.80
C VAL A 138 5.12 6.27 -6.33
N GLY A 139 4.02 6.32 -7.09
CA GLY A 139 4.05 6.50 -8.53
C GLY A 139 4.64 7.86 -8.93
N ALA A 140 4.21 8.93 -8.26
CA ALA A 140 4.69 10.29 -8.52
C ALA A 140 6.18 10.44 -8.23
N LEU A 141 6.67 9.83 -7.14
CA LEU A 141 8.11 9.70 -6.86
C LEU A 141 8.86 9.05 -8.01
N SER A 142 8.23 8.06 -8.66
CA SER A 142 8.87 7.31 -9.73
C SER A 142 8.92 8.06 -11.06
N LEU A 143 7.97 8.97 -11.31
CA LEU A 143 7.93 9.77 -12.54
C LEU A 143 9.06 10.79 -12.64
N GLY A 144 9.68 11.20 -11.53
CA GLY A 144 10.72 12.24 -11.55
C GLY A 144 10.23 13.61 -12.05
N LYS A 145 8.91 13.85 -12.10
CA LYS A 145 8.33 15.15 -12.51
C LYS A 145 8.31 16.18 -11.38
N ILE A 146 8.98 15.89 -10.26
CA ILE A 146 9.01 16.72 -9.06
C ILE A 146 10.21 17.66 -9.17
N SER A 147 9.98 18.85 -9.73
CA SER A 147 11.07 19.82 -9.92
C SER A 147 11.21 20.77 -8.72
N GLU A 148 12.44 21.03 -8.31
CA GLU A 148 12.77 22.11 -7.36
C GLU A 148 12.58 23.51 -7.99
N LYS A 149 12.58 23.62 -9.32
CA LYS A 149 12.44 24.88 -10.04
C LYS A 149 11.02 25.02 -10.61
N ILE A 150 10.20 25.79 -9.90
CA ILE A 150 8.79 26.04 -10.25
C ILE A 150 8.66 27.24 -11.21
N GLU A 151 9.74 28.00 -11.43
CA GLU A 151 9.73 29.18 -12.30
C GLU A 151 9.34 28.83 -13.75
N GLY A 152 8.28 29.48 -14.24
CA GLY A 152 7.77 29.29 -15.60
C GLY A 152 6.80 28.12 -15.78
N LEU A 153 6.53 27.32 -14.72
CA LEU A 153 5.55 26.24 -14.76
C LEU A 153 4.16 26.73 -14.33
N THR A 154 3.12 26.16 -14.94
CA THR A 154 1.73 26.45 -14.57
C THR A 154 1.31 25.67 -13.32
N PHE A 155 0.27 26.15 -12.62
CA PHE A 155 -0.29 25.47 -11.45
C PHE A 155 -0.61 23.99 -11.73
N GLN A 156 -1.21 23.70 -12.89
CA GLN A 156 -1.59 22.34 -13.26
C GLN A 156 -0.37 21.42 -13.41
N GLN A 157 0.69 21.87 -14.07
CA GLN A 157 1.90 21.08 -14.29
C GLN A 157 2.61 20.71 -12.99
N VAL A 158 2.61 21.62 -12.01
CA VAL A 158 3.31 21.44 -10.74
C VAL A 158 2.48 20.62 -9.75
N TYR A 159 1.20 20.98 -9.60
CA TYR A 159 0.37 20.49 -8.49
C TYR A 159 -0.70 19.47 -8.87
N ILE A 160 -0.92 19.20 -10.16
CA ILE A 160 -1.92 18.21 -10.63
C ILE A 160 -1.24 17.11 -11.44
N ASP A 161 -0.58 17.45 -12.55
CA ASP A 161 -0.03 16.47 -13.49
C ASP A 161 1.10 15.61 -12.88
N SER A 162 1.75 16.12 -11.83
CA SER A 162 2.80 15.44 -11.06
C SER A 162 2.30 14.14 -10.39
N TRP A 163 1.01 14.03 -10.09
CA TRP A 163 0.43 12.86 -9.42
C TRP A 163 -0.88 12.35 -10.03
N LEU A 164 -1.63 13.18 -10.76
CA LEU A 164 -2.90 12.82 -11.38
C LEU A 164 -2.69 12.44 -12.85
N ASN A 165 -2.06 11.29 -13.07
CA ASN A 165 -1.83 10.73 -14.40
C ASN A 165 -2.11 9.21 -14.41
N PRO A 166 -2.29 8.60 -15.61
CA PRO A 166 -2.65 7.18 -15.70
C PRO A 166 -1.67 6.24 -14.99
N PHE A 167 -0.37 6.55 -15.04
CA PHE A 167 0.66 5.77 -14.36
C PHE A 167 0.49 5.83 -12.83
N CYS A 168 0.45 7.02 -12.23
CA CYS A 168 0.26 7.17 -10.79
C CYS A 168 -1.05 6.54 -10.30
N LEU A 169 -2.14 6.71 -11.05
CA LEU A 169 -3.43 6.10 -10.72
C LEU A 169 -3.35 4.57 -10.77
N SER A 170 -2.62 4.00 -11.74
CA SER A 170 -2.40 2.55 -11.82
C SER A 170 -1.55 2.03 -10.66
N VAL A 171 -0.50 2.75 -10.24
CA VAL A 171 0.32 2.40 -9.07
C VAL A 171 -0.50 2.51 -7.78
N GLY A 172 -1.35 3.53 -7.68
CA GLY A 172 -2.35 3.66 -6.61
C GLY A 172 -3.29 2.47 -6.52
N GLY A 173 -3.91 2.11 -7.65
CA GLY A 173 -4.82 0.97 -7.73
C GLY A 173 -4.11 -0.34 -7.38
N PHE A 174 -2.88 -0.50 -7.87
CA PHE A 174 -2.02 -1.63 -7.54
C PHE A 174 -1.77 -1.72 -6.04
N ALA A 175 -1.37 -0.62 -5.39
CA ALA A 175 -1.14 -0.58 -3.95
C ALA A 175 -2.41 -0.93 -3.15
N LEU A 176 -3.57 -0.37 -3.52
CA LEU A 176 -4.85 -0.70 -2.91
C LEU A 176 -5.18 -2.20 -2.98
N VAL A 177 -5.00 -2.80 -4.15
CA VAL A 177 -5.25 -4.23 -4.35
C VAL A 177 -4.22 -5.09 -3.64
N LEU A 178 -2.95 -4.67 -3.60
CA LEU A 178 -1.87 -5.35 -2.89
C LEU A 178 -2.15 -5.41 -1.38
N PHE A 179 -2.59 -4.30 -0.77
CA PHE A 179 -2.99 -4.29 0.64
C PHE A 179 -4.27 -5.10 0.88
N SER A 180 -5.23 -5.05 -0.05
CA SER A 180 -6.43 -5.89 0.01
C SER A 180 -6.08 -7.38 -0.04
N PHE A 181 -5.14 -7.77 -0.88
CA PHE A 181 -4.59 -9.13 -0.94
C PHE A 181 -3.96 -9.53 0.41
N LEU A 182 -3.06 -8.71 0.94
CA LEU A 182 -2.37 -9.01 2.19
C LEU A 182 -3.35 -9.13 3.38
N ALA A 183 -4.36 -8.26 3.44
CA ALA A 183 -5.44 -8.36 4.42
C ALA A 183 -6.24 -9.66 4.27
N ALA A 184 -6.64 -10.03 3.04
CA ALA A 184 -7.43 -11.23 2.83
C ALA A 184 -6.65 -12.49 3.27
N VAL A 185 -5.37 -12.58 2.91
CA VAL A 185 -4.50 -13.68 3.35
C VAL A 185 -4.38 -13.71 4.87
N TYR A 186 -4.17 -12.56 5.52
CA TYR A 186 -4.12 -12.48 6.98
C TYR A 186 -5.44 -12.91 7.64
N LEU A 187 -6.58 -12.48 7.09
CA LEU A 187 -7.92 -12.83 7.60
C LEU A 187 -8.23 -14.33 7.46
N THR A 188 -7.66 -15.04 6.48
CA THR A 188 -7.78 -16.52 6.43
C THR A 188 -7.14 -17.22 7.63
N PHE A 189 -6.13 -16.59 8.25
CA PHE A 189 -5.46 -17.12 9.42
C PHE A 189 -6.20 -16.76 10.72
N VAL A 190 -6.78 -15.56 10.79
CA VAL A 190 -7.50 -15.07 11.98
C VAL A 190 -8.94 -15.58 12.07
N ALA A 191 -9.56 -15.93 10.94
CA ALA A 191 -10.94 -16.41 10.94
C ALA A 191 -11.13 -17.72 11.73
N ASN A 192 -12.13 -17.73 12.60
CA ASN A 192 -12.38 -18.82 13.56
C ASN A 192 -13.11 -20.03 12.94
N THR A 193 -13.87 -19.82 11.86
CA THR A 193 -14.72 -20.85 11.23
C THR A 193 -14.27 -21.11 9.80
N ASP A 194 -14.41 -22.34 9.30
CA ASP A 194 -13.95 -22.70 7.96
C ASP A 194 -14.72 -22.01 6.83
N GLU A 195 -15.97 -21.61 7.07
CA GLU A 195 -16.79 -20.83 6.14
C GLU A 195 -16.19 -19.44 5.94
N LEU A 196 -15.88 -18.73 7.04
CA LEU A 196 -15.22 -17.42 6.98
C LEU A 196 -13.82 -17.51 6.36
N LYS A 197 -13.05 -18.56 6.69
CA LYS A 197 -11.76 -18.81 6.01
C LYS A 197 -11.96 -18.96 4.51
N SER A 198 -13.00 -19.68 4.07
CA SER A 198 -13.31 -19.85 2.65
C SER A 198 -13.72 -18.54 1.97
N ASP A 199 -14.51 -17.70 2.64
CA ASP A 199 -14.90 -16.38 2.15
C ASP A 199 -13.65 -15.49 1.92
N PHE A 200 -12.74 -15.43 2.90
CA PHE A 200 -11.49 -14.66 2.78
C PHE A 200 -10.48 -15.27 1.82
N ARG A 201 -10.46 -16.60 1.67
CA ARG A 201 -9.62 -17.31 0.70
C ARG A 201 -10.00 -16.94 -0.72
N PHE A 202 -11.30 -16.92 -1.03
CA PHE A 202 -11.78 -16.48 -2.34
C PHE A 202 -11.37 -15.04 -2.63
N ARG A 203 -11.57 -14.13 -1.66
CA ARG A 203 -11.14 -12.73 -1.75
C ARG A 203 -9.63 -12.59 -1.99
N ALA A 204 -8.81 -13.39 -1.29
CA ALA A 204 -7.36 -13.39 -1.46
C ALA A 204 -6.95 -13.82 -2.87
N ILE A 205 -7.56 -14.88 -3.40
CA ILE A 205 -7.27 -15.36 -4.76
C ILE A 205 -7.68 -14.30 -5.79
N CYS A 206 -8.89 -13.73 -5.69
CA CYS A 206 -9.33 -12.65 -6.59
C CYS A 206 -8.41 -11.43 -6.51
N ALA A 207 -8.02 -11.01 -5.31
CA ALA A 207 -7.11 -9.89 -5.12
C ALA A 207 -5.72 -10.18 -5.68
N GLN A 208 -5.22 -11.42 -5.61
CA GLN A 208 -3.94 -11.81 -6.20
C GLN A 208 -3.96 -11.71 -7.72
N PHE A 209 -5.02 -12.19 -8.38
CA PHE A 209 -5.17 -12.05 -9.84
C PHE A 209 -5.32 -10.58 -10.27
N ALA A 210 -6.09 -9.79 -9.51
CA ALA A 210 -6.19 -8.34 -9.74
C ALA A 210 -4.84 -7.64 -9.54
N CYS A 211 -4.06 -8.05 -8.53
CA CYS A 211 -2.72 -7.54 -8.26
C CYS A 211 -1.77 -7.84 -9.42
N ALA A 212 -1.77 -9.07 -9.95
CA ALA A 212 -0.97 -9.44 -11.10
C ALA A 212 -1.36 -8.65 -12.36
N THR A 213 -2.66 -8.46 -12.59
CA THR A 213 -3.16 -7.68 -13.74
C THR A 213 -2.73 -6.22 -13.66
N LEU A 214 -2.85 -5.60 -12.47
CA LEU A 214 -2.42 -4.22 -12.25
C LEU A 214 -0.89 -4.08 -12.29
N ALA A 215 -0.13 -5.08 -11.82
CA ALA A 215 1.32 -5.09 -11.95
C ALA A 215 1.76 -5.06 -13.42
N LEU A 216 1.11 -5.87 -14.28
CA LEU A 216 1.36 -5.86 -15.72
C LEU A 216 0.99 -4.51 -16.34
N LEU A 217 -0.16 -3.93 -15.95
CA LEU A 217 -0.56 -2.61 -16.41
C LEU A 217 0.47 -1.54 -16.04
N VAL A 218 0.93 -1.53 -14.78
CA VAL A 218 1.97 -0.60 -14.31
C VAL A 218 3.26 -0.79 -15.09
N PHE A 219 3.67 -2.03 -15.35
CA PHE A 219 4.86 -2.35 -16.15
C PHE A 219 4.76 -1.82 -17.59
N PHE A 220 3.61 -2.00 -18.26
CA PHE A 220 3.40 -1.46 -19.61
C PHE A 220 3.30 0.07 -19.64
N LEU A 221 2.72 0.70 -18.61
CA LEU A 221 2.68 2.15 -18.52
C LEU A 221 4.05 2.74 -18.18
N ALA A 222 4.89 2.02 -17.43
CA ALA A 222 6.25 2.42 -17.11
C ALA A 222 7.11 2.61 -18.37
N ASP A 223 6.97 1.74 -19.38
CA ASP A 223 7.68 1.87 -20.66
C ASP A 223 7.48 3.24 -21.34
N ARG A 224 6.27 3.81 -21.20
CA ARG A 224 5.92 5.09 -21.83
C ARG A 224 6.18 6.30 -20.94
N GLU A 225 5.85 6.19 -19.66
CA GLU A 225 5.83 7.32 -18.73
C GLU A 225 7.12 7.45 -17.92
N VAL A 226 7.85 6.36 -17.72
CA VAL A 226 9.09 6.31 -16.94
C VAL A 226 10.12 5.36 -17.59
N PRO A 227 10.68 5.70 -18.77
CA PRO A 227 11.54 4.80 -19.55
C PRO A 227 12.73 4.25 -18.76
N ASP A 228 13.36 5.08 -17.94
CA ASP A 228 14.48 4.67 -17.09
C ASP A 228 14.10 3.64 -16.01
N LEU A 229 12.88 3.72 -15.46
CA LEU A 229 12.38 2.73 -14.51
C LEU A 229 12.14 1.40 -15.24
N HIS A 230 11.56 1.47 -16.43
CA HIS A 230 11.37 0.29 -17.26
C HIS A 230 12.70 -0.34 -17.68
N GLU A 231 13.71 0.45 -18.03
CA GLU A 231 15.06 -0.02 -18.34
C GLU A 231 15.73 -0.65 -17.12
N ALA A 232 15.66 0.00 -15.95
CA ALA A 232 16.17 -0.56 -14.70
C ALA A 232 15.51 -1.91 -14.38
N LEU A 233 14.21 -2.06 -14.63
CA LEU A 233 13.47 -3.29 -14.37
C LEU A 233 13.67 -4.37 -15.46
N THR A 234 14.05 -4.02 -16.69
CA THR A 234 14.21 -5.01 -17.77
C THR A 234 15.65 -5.43 -18.00
N HIS A 235 16.59 -4.49 -17.93
CA HIS A 235 17.98 -4.72 -18.34
C HIS A 235 18.94 -4.91 -17.17
N SER A 236 18.54 -4.60 -15.93
CA SER A 236 19.41 -4.83 -14.78
C SER A 236 19.55 -6.33 -14.45
N PRO A 237 20.77 -6.82 -14.21
CA PRO A 237 21.02 -8.23 -13.89
C PRO A 237 20.35 -8.69 -12.58
N TRP A 238 20.13 -7.76 -11.64
CA TRP A 238 19.42 -8.04 -10.39
C TRP A 238 17.90 -8.15 -10.57
N SER A 239 17.34 -7.48 -11.58
CA SER A 239 15.89 -7.37 -11.74
C SER A 239 15.24 -8.67 -12.18
N ILE A 240 15.85 -9.40 -13.12
CA ILE A 240 15.33 -10.70 -13.59
C ILE A 240 15.24 -11.69 -12.43
N GLY A 241 16.29 -11.77 -11.60
CA GLY A 241 16.29 -12.63 -10.40
C GLY A 241 15.19 -12.23 -9.43
N LEU A 242 15.05 -10.93 -9.15
CA LEU A 242 14.01 -10.42 -8.24
C LEU A 242 12.59 -10.69 -8.75
N GLN A 243 12.33 -10.52 -10.05
CA GLN A 243 11.04 -10.79 -10.67
C GLN A 243 10.71 -12.29 -10.64
N ILE A 244 11.68 -13.17 -10.94
CA ILE A 244 11.50 -14.62 -10.86
C ILE A 244 11.16 -15.04 -9.42
N ILE A 245 11.92 -14.56 -8.42
CA ILE A 245 11.66 -14.89 -7.02
C ILE A 245 10.29 -14.36 -6.59
N THR A 246 9.93 -13.13 -7.00
CA THR A 246 8.61 -12.54 -6.73
C THR A 246 7.49 -13.38 -7.33
N ALA A 247 7.65 -13.85 -8.57
CA ALA A 247 6.70 -14.73 -9.24
C ALA A 247 6.58 -16.09 -8.53
N ILE A 248 7.69 -16.68 -8.09
CA ILE A 248 7.69 -17.92 -7.30
C ILE A 248 6.94 -17.71 -5.97
N CYS A 249 7.18 -16.60 -5.27
CA CYS A 249 6.43 -16.27 -4.06
C CYS A 249 4.94 -16.09 -4.33
N ALA A 250 4.58 -15.39 -5.41
CA ALA A 250 3.18 -15.20 -5.82
C ALA A 250 2.47 -16.52 -6.15
N LEU A 251 3.13 -17.41 -6.89
CA LEU A 251 2.62 -18.73 -7.23
C LEU A 251 2.49 -19.61 -5.98
N THR A 252 3.51 -19.63 -5.12
CA THR A 252 3.49 -20.43 -3.88
C THR A 252 2.42 -19.93 -2.92
N SER A 253 2.22 -18.62 -2.83
CA SER A 253 1.13 -18.04 -2.03
C SER A 253 -0.24 -18.48 -2.58
N THR A 254 -0.42 -18.42 -3.90
CA THR A 254 -1.64 -18.86 -4.58
C THR A 254 -1.91 -20.36 -4.37
N ILE A 255 -0.88 -21.20 -4.52
CA ILE A 255 -0.98 -22.64 -4.26
C ILE A 255 -1.32 -22.90 -2.79
N GLY A 256 -0.69 -22.18 -1.86
CA GLY A 256 -1.02 -22.25 -0.43
C GLY A 256 -2.48 -21.90 -0.14
N LEU A 257 -3.03 -20.87 -0.80
CA LEU A 257 -4.44 -20.52 -0.72
C LEU A 257 -5.33 -21.63 -1.31
N LEU A 258 -5.00 -22.16 -2.49
CA LEU A 258 -5.80 -23.21 -3.15
C LEU A 258 -5.80 -24.52 -2.35
N THR A 259 -4.66 -24.90 -1.78
CA THR A 259 -4.48 -26.10 -0.95
C THR A 259 -4.87 -25.89 0.52
N ARG A 260 -5.40 -24.71 0.88
CA ARG A 260 -5.79 -24.33 2.25
C ARG A 260 -4.66 -24.38 3.29
N HIS A 261 -3.40 -24.31 2.86
CA HIS A 261 -2.23 -24.18 3.72
C HIS A 261 -1.93 -22.69 4.01
N TYR A 262 -2.79 -22.07 4.82
CA TYR A 262 -2.75 -20.62 5.08
C TYR A 262 -1.43 -20.07 5.68
N PRO A 263 -0.70 -20.79 6.56
CA PRO A 263 0.59 -20.31 7.07
C PRO A 263 1.63 -20.11 5.95
N ILE A 264 1.70 -21.05 5.00
CA ILE A 264 2.58 -20.96 3.83
C ILE A 264 2.13 -19.78 2.96
N ALA A 265 0.83 -19.68 2.67
CA ALA A 265 0.28 -18.59 1.88
C ALA A 265 0.66 -17.21 2.43
N ARG A 266 0.61 -17.05 3.76
CA ARG A 266 0.96 -15.81 4.47
C ARG A 266 2.44 -15.44 4.35
N ILE A 267 3.34 -16.39 4.59
CA ILE A 267 4.79 -16.14 4.51
C ILE A 267 5.15 -15.69 3.10
N PHE A 268 4.69 -16.41 2.08
CA PHE A 268 5.00 -16.08 0.69
C PHE A 268 4.30 -14.82 0.19
N ALA A 269 3.09 -14.50 0.69
CA ALA A 269 2.45 -13.20 0.42
C ALA A 269 3.27 -12.04 0.98
N ALA A 270 3.75 -12.14 2.22
CA ALA A 270 4.61 -11.13 2.84
C ALA A 270 5.95 -10.99 2.10
N SER A 271 6.57 -12.11 1.71
CA SER A 271 7.79 -12.10 0.90
C SER A 271 7.57 -11.45 -0.47
N GLN A 272 6.46 -11.74 -1.16
CA GLN A 272 6.11 -11.11 -2.44
C GLN A 272 6.03 -9.58 -2.29
N VAL A 273 5.27 -9.08 -1.31
CA VAL A 273 5.13 -7.63 -1.05
C VAL A 273 6.49 -6.98 -0.75
N THR A 274 7.30 -7.65 0.07
CA THR A 274 8.65 -7.20 0.41
C THR A 274 9.51 -7.08 -0.84
N LEU A 275 9.57 -8.12 -1.67
CA LEU A 275 10.38 -8.12 -2.89
C LEU A 275 9.93 -7.03 -3.87
N ILE A 276 8.63 -6.77 -4.00
CA ILE A 276 8.10 -5.69 -4.83
C ILE A 276 8.60 -4.33 -4.33
N LEU A 277 8.50 -4.05 -3.03
CA LEU A 277 8.96 -2.78 -2.45
C LEU A 277 10.47 -2.61 -2.59
N TRP A 278 11.24 -3.67 -2.36
CA TRP A 278 12.70 -3.64 -2.49
C TRP A 278 13.13 -3.51 -3.95
N GLY A 279 12.45 -4.17 -4.89
CA GLY A 279 12.69 -3.99 -6.32
C GLY A 279 12.43 -2.56 -6.78
N TRP A 280 11.35 -1.96 -6.29
CA TRP A 280 11.08 -0.53 -6.49
C TRP A 280 12.18 0.35 -5.88
N GLY A 281 12.56 0.15 -4.62
CA GLY A 281 13.61 0.95 -3.97
C GLY A 281 14.97 0.84 -4.67
N LEU A 282 15.35 -0.36 -5.12
CA LEU A 282 16.59 -0.59 -5.87
C LEU A 282 16.57 0.07 -7.25
N SER A 283 15.40 0.18 -7.90
CA SER A 283 15.27 0.85 -9.20
C SER A 283 15.49 2.36 -9.15
N HIS A 284 15.35 2.97 -7.97
CA HIS A 284 15.61 4.40 -7.75
C HIS A 284 17.06 4.70 -7.38
N PHE A 285 17.79 3.71 -6.87
CA PHE A 285 19.19 3.89 -6.47
C PHE A 285 20.05 4.39 -7.65
N PRO A 286 20.90 5.43 -7.48
CA PRO A 286 21.31 6.07 -6.22
C PRO A 286 20.47 7.29 -5.77
N TYR A 287 19.37 7.62 -6.46
CA TYR A 287 18.62 8.85 -6.23
C TYR A 287 17.35 8.59 -5.38
N LEU A 288 17.03 9.51 -4.46
CA LEU A 288 15.77 9.49 -3.69
C LEU A 288 14.62 10.17 -4.46
N ILE A 289 14.96 11.22 -5.19
CA ILE A 289 14.10 11.98 -6.11
C ILE A 289 14.99 12.31 -7.30
N ARG A 290 14.45 12.20 -8.50
CA ARG A 290 15.15 12.55 -9.74
C ARG A 290 14.84 13.98 -10.15
#